data_AF-A0A2K2RN06-F1
#
_entry.id   AF-A0A2K2RN06-F1
#
_cell.length_a   1.000
_cell.length_b   1.000
_cell.length_c   1.000
_cell.angle_alpha   90.00
_cell.angle_beta   90.00
_cell.angle_gamma   90.00
#
_symmetry.space_group_name_H-M   'P 1'
#
loop_
_entity.id
_entity.type
_entity.pdbx_description
1 polymer ?
#
loop_
_entity_poly.entity_id
_entity_poly.type
_entity_poly.pdbx_seq_one_letter_code
_entity_poly.pdbx_strand_id
1 'polypeptide(L)'
;MQSQDVAAQSPASSATAGPAVDVEQAEAALVEHYPRLVRLAYLVLPSRMGRTRRVLTAHALVQRALPRGRADAPLIPVQSSGRDGDPGYALIRLQVVRSALEAGLPLRRRGLPKRAQLPPLLPQVWGLKVFPRPGGADELALDQRLSALSAAARAAHALRGWEGLPDCGVRRVLAAAGVADPDAALAEADGIPDPYRLLDSSEFDPCSLQARPTDLLRRRRHLQAALVGAAALAVCGALLSLPGDGWGADGPAAPPYARNPAAQAALDPARLTRVPATAWRTSARTDFSVWPARGALAGDRALLRRALAVWARPGEGVKASATPGTPSGGPAGPPQLLYAGTVDAARVVVLYDGWRLARYAEPEEGERGAALDLARVDGAGRAGASAVVLSRSDGNVRFLVAPWVREAGERDLRAPGSAPRDLALEDGVTGPFVSGQGREPCTAWNALELTDGTGARLLTDLGELVPARLTTGRPGEAEDVSGAKALRTWAPYACSLAAMRSAGVRGVNAWAYAEQPLPGGDGRAEWLCTRGETWRGAGARVLAQFHSPGARYGAVAARAEDVPACGERRPDVLAGVLWKSAGGTWYLLAAGSDGVTSVEATGGIEGRARDRMLSVRAEKGARADLKGTLEDGGAVGGLR
;
A
#
# COMPACT_ATOMS: atom_id res chain seq x y z
N MET A 1 72.53 -15.51 -82.84
CA MET A 1 72.40 -15.40 -81.37
C MET A 1 71.10 -16.09 -80.96
N GLN A 2 71.19 -17.08 -80.07
CA GLN A 2 70.19 -17.59 -79.08
C GLN A 2 68.70 -17.65 -79.47
N SER A 3 67.87 -18.64 -79.11
CA SER A 3 67.98 -19.99 -78.53
C SER A 3 66.53 -20.51 -78.42
N GLN A 4 66.36 -21.82 -78.64
CA GLN A 4 65.43 -22.73 -77.97
C GLN A 4 63.91 -22.73 -78.26
N ASP A 5 63.51 -23.79 -78.95
CA ASP A 5 62.29 -24.59 -78.74
C ASP A 5 62.12 -25.04 -77.27
N VAL A 6 60.90 -25.00 -76.72
CA VAL A 6 60.43 -25.93 -75.67
C VAL A 6 58.90 -26.15 -75.74
N ALA A 7 58.53 -27.39 -76.05
CA ALA A 7 57.39 -28.22 -75.63
C ALA A 7 56.10 -27.58 -75.06
N ALA A 8 54.97 -27.90 -75.69
CA ALA A 8 53.65 -27.94 -75.03
C ALA A 8 53.31 -29.39 -74.65
N GLN A 9 53.15 -29.64 -73.35
CA GLN A 9 52.87 -30.96 -72.75
C GLN A 9 51.45 -31.48 -73.05
N SER A 10 51.38 -32.81 -73.21
CA SER A 10 50.17 -33.63 -73.30
C SER A 10 49.21 -33.51 -72.08
N PRO A 11 47.91 -33.83 -72.25
CA PRO A 11 46.89 -33.63 -71.24
C PRO A 11 46.91 -34.74 -70.19
N ALA A 12 46.87 -34.37 -68.91
CA ALA A 12 46.58 -35.30 -67.83
C ALA A 12 45.07 -35.28 -67.51
N SER A 13 44.48 -36.46 -67.66
CA SER A 13 43.14 -36.93 -67.30
C SER A 13 42.30 -36.04 -66.38
N SER A 14 41.21 -35.54 -66.96
CA SER A 14 40.10 -34.88 -66.28
C SER A 14 39.37 -35.89 -65.38
N ALA A 15 39.69 -35.88 -64.08
CA ALA A 15 38.77 -36.42 -63.09
C ALA A 15 37.52 -35.53 -63.09
N THR A 16 36.42 -36.08 -63.56
CA THR A 16 35.10 -35.46 -63.70
C THR A 16 34.67 -34.88 -62.35
N ALA A 17 34.91 -33.58 -62.14
CA ALA A 17 34.29 -32.85 -61.06
C ALA A 17 32.78 -32.97 -61.27
N GLY A 18 32.08 -33.56 -60.30
CA GLY A 18 30.62 -33.62 -60.29
C GLY A 18 30.04 -32.20 -60.42
N PRO A 19 28.77 -32.06 -60.82
CA PRO A 19 28.15 -30.75 -60.96
C PRO A 19 28.23 -30.04 -59.60
N ALA A 20 29.09 -29.03 -59.49
CA ALA A 20 29.26 -28.27 -58.27
C ALA A 20 28.22 -27.16 -58.25
N VAL A 21 27.41 -27.10 -57.19
CA VAL A 21 26.39 -26.06 -57.02
C VAL A 21 27.10 -24.78 -56.57
N ASP A 22 26.91 -23.72 -57.35
CA ASP A 22 27.39 -22.40 -56.97
C ASP A 22 26.47 -21.75 -55.92
N VAL A 23 27.02 -20.83 -55.12
CA VAL A 23 26.30 -20.16 -54.04
C VAL A 23 25.11 -19.38 -54.59
N GLU A 24 25.26 -18.73 -55.76
CA GLU A 24 24.18 -17.99 -56.43
C GLU A 24 23.01 -18.88 -56.84
N GLN A 25 23.30 -20.10 -57.33
CA GLN A 25 22.27 -21.10 -57.67
C GLN A 25 21.55 -21.61 -56.41
N ALA A 26 22.29 -21.85 -55.33
CA ALA A 26 21.71 -22.26 -54.05
C ALA A 26 20.87 -21.14 -53.41
N GLU A 27 21.26 -19.88 -53.58
CA GLU A 27 20.51 -18.71 -53.13
C GLU A 27 19.21 -18.52 -53.91
N ALA A 28 19.26 -18.60 -55.24
CA ALA A 28 18.07 -18.53 -56.09
C ALA A 28 17.06 -19.63 -55.72
N ALA A 29 17.54 -20.87 -55.55
CA ALA A 29 16.70 -22.00 -55.14
C ALA A 29 16.09 -21.82 -53.74
N LEU A 30 16.86 -21.26 -52.79
CA LEU A 30 16.39 -20.98 -51.44
C LEU A 30 15.31 -19.90 -51.45
N VAL A 31 15.46 -18.83 -52.24
CA VAL A 31 14.47 -17.76 -52.35
C VAL A 31 13.20 -18.25 -53.04
N GLU A 32 13.32 -18.99 -54.15
CA GLU A 32 12.18 -19.54 -54.89
C GLU A 32 11.36 -20.50 -54.02
N HIS A 33 12.02 -21.35 -53.24
CA HIS A 33 11.37 -22.41 -52.46
C HIS A 33 11.33 -22.11 -50.95
N TYR A 34 11.48 -20.85 -50.55
CA TYR A 34 11.59 -20.48 -49.14
C TYR A 34 10.45 -21.01 -48.25
N PRO A 35 9.15 -20.80 -48.60
CA PRO A 35 8.05 -21.31 -47.77
C PRO A 35 8.06 -22.84 -47.67
N ARG A 36 8.43 -23.52 -48.76
CA ARG A 36 8.50 -24.98 -48.83
C ARG A 36 9.58 -25.56 -47.92
N LEU A 37 10.76 -24.94 -47.90
CA LEU A 37 11.85 -25.32 -47.03
C LEU A 37 11.57 -25.03 -45.54
N VAL A 38 10.92 -23.90 -45.24
CA VAL A 38 10.55 -23.56 -43.84
C VAL A 38 9.52 -24.55 -43.31
N ARG A 39 8.55 -24.94 -44.13
CA ARG A 39 7.56 -25.95 -43.76
C ARG A 39 8.19 -27.31 -43.49
N LEU A 40 9.10 -27.74 -44.35
CA LEU A 40 9.89 -28.97 -44.14
C LEU A 40 10.64 -28.92 -42.80
N ALA A 41 11.33 -27.82 -42.49
CA ALA A 41 12.03 -27.65 -41.23
C ALA A 41 11.08 -27.67 -40.01
N TYR A 42 9.93 -27.01 -40.11
CA TYR A 42 8.93 -26.94 -39.03
C TYR A 42 8.37 -28.32 -38.67
N LEU A 43 8.11 -29.18 -39.66
CA LEU A 43 7.60 -30.53 -39.48
C LEU A 43 8.63 -31.48 -38.84
N VAL A 44 9.92 -31.30 -39.14
CA VAL A 44 11.00 -32.13 -38.58
C VAL A 44 11.28 -31.75 -37.10
N LEU A 45 11.20 -30.46 -36.79
CA LEU A 45 11.51 -29.94 -35.45
C LEU A 45 10.55 -30.48 -34.38
N PRO A 46 11.05 -30.81 -33.17
CA PRO A 46 10.22 -31.43 -32.15
C PRO A 46 9.20 -30.44 -31.56
N SER A 47 7.97 -30.92 -31.32
CA SER A 47 6.87 -30.12 -30.75
C SER A 47 7.18 -29.57 -29.36
N ARG A 48 8.08 -30.21 -28.60
CA ARG A 48 8.57 -29.74 -27.29
C ARG A 48 9.18 -28.34 -27.30
N MET A 49 9.57 -27.81 -28.46
CA MET A 49 10.10 -26.44 -28.59
C MET A 49 9.02 -25.37 -28.37
N GLY A 50 7.73 -25.74 -28.44
CA GLY A 50 6.61 -24.79 -28.43
C GLY A 50 6.46 -24.10 -29.79
N ARG A 51 5.22 -23.88 -30.24
CA ARG A 51 4.90 -23.46 -31.62
C ARG A 51 5.69 -22.23 -32.08
N THR A 52 5.68 -21.14 -31.31
CA THR A 52 6.38 -19.90 -31.67
C THR A 52 7.89 -20.09 -31.85
N ARG A 53 8.54 -20.83 -30.94
CA ARG A 53 9.99 -21.07 -31.04
C ARG A 53 10.30 -22.01 -32.20
N ARG A 54 9.45 -23.03 -32.42
CA ARG A 54 9.58 -23.96 -33.54
C ARG A 54 9.53 -23.25 -34.89
N VAL A 55 8.59 -22.33 -35.08
CA VAL A 55 8.51 -21.48 -36.28
C VAL A 55 9.77 -20.63 -36.47
N LEU A 56 10.19 -19.89 -35.45
CA LEU A 56 11.38 -19.02 -35.56
C LEU A 56 12.66 -19.81 -35.81
N THR A 57 12.78 -21.00 -35.20
CA THR A 57 13.89 -21.91 -35.47
C THR A 57 13.85 -22.42 -36.91
N ALA A 58 12.69 -22.82 -37.43
CA ALA A 58 12.54 -23.25 -38.82
C ALA A 58 13.04 -22.18 -39.82
N HIS A 59 12.60 -20.93 -39.66
CA HIS A 59 13.06 -19.81 -40.48
C HIS A 59 14.57 -19.59 -40.39
N ALA A 60 15.14 -19.63 -39.19
CA ALA A 60 16.57 -19.43 -39.01
C ALA A 60 17.42 -20.59 -39.56
N LEU A 61 16.92 -21.83 -39.51
CA LEU A 61 17.60 -22.96 -40.11
C LEU A 61 17.66 -22.84 -41.63
N VAL A 62 16.56 -22.47 -42.27
CA VAL A 62 16.51 -22.25 -43.72
C VAL A 62 17.44 -21.11 -44.12
N GLN A 63 17.39 -19.95 -43.45
CA GLN A 63 18.28 -18.82 -43.75
C GLN A 63 19.77 -19.14 -43.53
N ARG A 64 20.08 -20.10 -42.66
CA ARG A 64 21.47 -20.56 -42.40
C ARG A 64 21.89 -21.71 -43.32
N ALA A 65 21.00 -22.21 -44.17
CA ALA A 65 21.27 -23.35 -45.03
C ALA A 65 22.26 -23.00 -46.15
N LEU A 66 22.38 -21.72 -46.55
CA LEU A 66 23.31 -21.32 -47.60
C LEU A 66 24.74 -21.83 -47.35
N PRO A 67 25.37 -22.49 -48.33
CA PRO A 67 26.75 -22.91 -48.22
C PRO A 67 27.67 -21.69 -48.17
N ARG A 68 28.80 -21.79 -47.46
CA ARG A 68 29.78 -20.70 -47.32
C ARG A 68 30.74 -20.58 -48.53
N GLY A 69 30.58 -21.42 -49.54
CA GLY A 69 31.41 -21.53 -50.74
C GLY A 69 30.87 -22.62 -51.66
N ARG A 70 31.58 -22.93 -52.74
CA ARG A 70 31.19 -23.96 -53.72
C ARG A 70 31.04 -25.32 -53.03
N ALA A 71 29.91 -25.98 -53.24
CA ALA A 71 29.59 -27.27 -52.63
C ALA A 71 29.34 -28.31 -53.72
N ASP A 72 29.85 -29.54 -53.52
CA ASP A 72 29.51 -30.65 -54.40
C ASP A 72 28.01 -30.88 -54.35
N ALA A 73 27.34 -30.95 -55.51
CA ALA A 73 25.95 -31.34 -55.54
C ALA A 73 25.82 -32.74 -54.93
N PRO A 74 24.82 -32.98 -54.07
CA PRO A 74 24.53 -34.34 -53.65
C PRO A 74 24.19 -35.15 -54.92
N LEU A 75 24.98 -36.21 -55.20
CA LEU A 75 24.78 -37.12 -56.33
C LEU A 75 23.50 -37.94 -56.14
N ILE A 76 22.36 -37.29 -56.27
CA ILE A 76 21.03 -37.89 -56.28
C ILE A 76 20.63 -37.96 -57.77
N PRO A 77 20.73 -39.13 -58.44
CA PRO A 77 20.22 -39.26 -59.80
C PRO A 77 18.72 -38.92 -59.83
N VAL A 78 18.40 -37.94 -60.68
CA VAL A 78 17.08 -37.36 -60.92
C VAL A 78 16.24 -38.35 -61.72
N GLN A 79 15.19 -38.88 -61.10
CA GLN A 79 14.03 -39.42 -61.83
C GLN A 79 12.75 -38.83 -61.22
N SER A 80 12.60 -37.52 -61.36
CA SER A 80 11.29 -36.90 -61.42
C SER A 80 11.35 -35.74 -62.41
N SER A 81 10.51 -35.78 -63.44
CA SER A 81 10.32 -34.69 -64.38
C SER A 81 9.52 -33.59 -63.67
N GLY A 82 10.21 -32.60 -63.11
CA GLY A 82 9.62 -31.43 -62.47
C GLY A 82 10.64 -30.59 -61.69
N ARG A 83 10.17 -29.48 -61.12
CA ARG A 83 10.91 -28.50 -60.28
C ARG A 83 11.81 -29.10 -59.17
N ASP A 84 11.69 -30.40 -58.87
CA ASP A 84 12.47 -31.12 -57.85
C ASP A 84 13.87 -31.59 -58.30
N GLY A 85 14.20 -31.40 -59.58
CA GLY A 85 15.50 -31.76 -60.17
C GLY A 85 16.60 -30.71 -60.03
N ASP A 86 16.33 -29.54 -59.44
CA ASP A 86 17.35 -28.49 -59.25
C ASP A 86 18.41 -28.93 -58.21
N PRO A 87 19.70 -29.04 -58.61
CA PRO A 87 20.79 -29.37 -57.70
C PRO A 87 20.89 -28.40 -56.51
N GLY A 88 20.54 -27.12 -56.72
CA GLY A 88 20.50 -26.09 -55.68
C GLY A 88 19.47 -26.42 -54.60
N TYR A 89 18.23 -26.66 -55.01
CA TYR A 89 17.16 -27.07 -54.10
C TYR A 89 17.48 -28.36 -53.34
N ALA A 90 18.01 -29.38 -54.02
CA ALA A 90 18.36 -30.65 -53.39
C ALA A 90 19.44 -30.51 -52.31
N LEU A 91 20.45 -29.67 -52.54
CA LEU A 91 21.49 -29.34 -51.57
C LEU A 91 20.91 -28.64 -50.34
N ILE A 92 20.10 -27.58 -50.55
CA ILE A 92 19.49 -26.82 -49.47
C ILE A 92 18.53 -27.69 -48.65
N ARG A 93 17.73 -28.53 -49.30
CA ARG A 93 16.83 -29.49 -48.63
C ARG A 93 17.60 -30.42 -47.68
N LEU A 94 18.70 -31.00 -48.14
CA LEU A 94 19.55 -31.86 -47.32
C LEU A 94 20.10 -31.10 -46.09
N GLN A 95 20.59 -29.87 -46.30
CA GLN A 95 21.13 -29.05 -45.22
C GLN A 95 20.07 -28.64 -44.20
N VAL A 96 18.85 -28.33 -44.65
CA VAL A 96 17.70 -28.01 -43.80
C VAL A 96 17.31 -29.22 -42.95
N VAL A 97 17.17 -30.41 -43.53
CA VAL A 97 16.84 -31.65 -42.79
C VAL A 97 17.93 -31.97 -41.77
N ARG A 98 19.20 -31.95 -42.18
CA ARG A 98 20.33 -32.18 -41.28
C ARG A 98 20.31 -31.19 -40.11
N SER A 99 20.14 -29.91 -40.39
CA SER A 99 20.14 -28.88 -39.35
C SER A 99 18.92 -28.99 -38.43
N ALA A 100 17.75 -29.38 -38.95
CA ALA A 100 16.54 -29.58 -38.14
C ALA A 100 16.67 -30.79 -37.20
N LEU A 101 17.26 -31.89 -37.67
CA LEU A 101 17.59 -33.06 -36.84
C LEU A 101 18.59 -32.68 -35.74
N GLU A 102 19.64 -31.92 -36.08
CA GLU A 102 20.63 -31.44 -35.11
C GLU A 102 20.05 -30.48 -34.07
N ALA A 103 19.16 -29.57 -34.48
CA ALA A 103 18.48 -28.64 -33.58
C ALA A 103 17.59 -29.37 -32.56
N GLY A 104 17.06 -30.55 -32.92
CA GLY A 104 16.23 -31.39 -32.06
C GLY A 104 17.01 -32.16 -30.98
N LEU A 105 18.33 -32.28 -31.08
CA LEU A 105 19.16 -33.04 -30.13
C LEU A 105 19.26 -32.35 -28.76
N PRO A 106 19.36 -33.12 -27.66
CA PRO A 106 19.63 -32.55 -26.35
C PRO A 106 21.03 -31.92 -26.31
N LEU A 107 21.14 -30.75 -25.69
CA LEU A 107 22.43 -30.10 -25.42
C LEU A 107 23.22 -30.97 -24.44
N ARG A 108 24.35 -31.53 -24.88
CA ARG A 108 25.24 -32.30 -23.99
C ARG A 108 25.98 -31.32 -23.07
N ARG A 109 26.01 -31.61 -21.76
CA ARG A 109 26.64 -30.76 -20.72
C ARG A 109 28.12 -30.40 -20.96
N ARG A 110 28.81 -31.09 -21.88
CA ARG A 110 30.25 -30.90 -22.18
C ARG A 110 30.56 -30.61 -23.66
N GLY A 111 29.54 -30.46 -24.52
CA GLY A 111 29.73 -30.19 -25.95
C GLY A 111 29.37 -28.75 -26.30
N LEU A 112 30.14 -28.12 -27.20
CA LEU A 112 29.74 -26.83 -27.78
C LEU A 112 28.45 -27.01 -28.59
N PRO A 113 27.47 -26.08 -28.47
CA PRO A 113 26.24 -26.16 -29.24
C PRO A 113 26.55 -26.03 -30.72
N LYS A 114 25.90 -26.87 -31.55
CA LYS A 114 26.01 -26.75 -33.00
C LYS A 114 25.32 -25.47 -33.48
N ARG A 115 25.73 -24.95 -34.63
CA ARG A 115 25.15 -23.72 -35.24
C ARG A 115 23.62 -23.80 -35.38
N ALA A 116 23.08 -25.00 -35.64
CA ALA A 116 21.65 -25.26 -35.73
C ALA A 116 20.90 -25.17 -34.38
N GLN A 117 21.60 -25.33 -33.26
CA GLN A 117 21.05 -25.27 -31.90
C GLN A 117 21.11 -23.85 -31.31
N LEU A 118 21.81 -22.93 -31.97
CA LEU A 118 21.88 -21.52 -31.56
C LEU A 118 20.55 -20.81 -31.82
N PRO A 119 20.08 -19.96 -30.88
CA PRO A 119 18.82 -19.25 -31.03
C PRO A 119 18.78 -18.40 -32.32
N PRO A 120 17.59 -18.17 -32.88
CA PRO A 120 17.43 -17.36 -34.09
C PRO A 120 17.77 -15.89 -33.78
N LEU A 121 18.59 -15.27 -34.65
CA LEU A 121 18.86 -13.83 -34.64
C LEU A 121 17.97 -13.12 -35.68
N LEU A 122 16.71 -13.56 -35.80
CA LEU A 122 15.75 -12.98 -36.73
C LEU A 122 15.39 -11.56 -36.29
N PRO A 123 15.09 -10.64 -37.22
CA PRO A 123 14.82 -9.25 -36.89
C PRO A 123 13.67 -9.16 -35.87
N GLN A 124 14.02 -8.76 -34.65
CA GLN A 124 13.06 -8.50 -33.59
C GLN A 124 12.57 -7.06 -33.78
N VAL A 125 11.36 -6.90 -34.34
CA VAL A 125 10.74 -5.58 -34.38
C VAL A 125 10.42 -5.17 -32.94
N TRP A 126 11.09 -4.13 -32.47
CA TRP A 126 10.94 -3.68 -31.10
C TRP A 126 9.49 -3.34 -30.79
N GLY A 127 8.89 -4.01 -29.79
CA GLY A 127 7.51 -3.81 -29.39
C GLY A 127 6.49 -4.77 -30.00
N LEU A 128 6.85 -5.57 -31.02
CA LEU A 128 5.96 -6.55 -31.65
C LEU A 128 6.51 -7.98 -31.49
N LYS A 129 5.60 -8.92 -31.20
CA LYS A 129 5.89 -10.35 -31.20
C LYS A 129 5.05 -11.04 -32.27
N VAL A 130 5.71 -11.90 -33.01
CA VAL A 130 5.14 -12.67 -34.09
C VAL A 130 4.61 -13.99 -33.53
N PHE A 131 3.35 -14.32 -33.83
CA PHE A 131 2.67 -15.53 -33.40
C PHE A 131 2.20 -16.32 -34.63
N PRO A 132 2.37 -17.66 -34.66
CA PRO A 132 1.71 -18.48 -35.67
C PRO A 132 0.19 -18.36 -35.56
N ARG A 133 -0.52 -18.51 -36.67
CA ARG A 133 -1.98 -18.61 -36.64
C ARG A 133 -2.41 -19.80 -35.76
N PRO A 134 -3.45 -19.67 -34.93
CA PRO A 134 -4.01 -20.81 -34.22
C PRO A 134 -4.76 -21.68 -35.23
N GLY A 135 -4.38 -22.95 -35.38
CA GLY A 135 -5.15 -23.92 -36.16
C GLY A 135 -6.23 -24.62 -35.33
N GLY A 136 -7.06 -25.38 -36.03
CA GLY A 136 -8.20 -26.10 -35.48
C GLY A 136 -7.83 -27.42 -34.79
N ALA A 137 -8.85 -28.22 -34.48
CA ALA A 137 -8.68 -29.51 -33.79
C ALA A 137 -7.83 -30.52 -34.59
N ASP A 138 -7.92 -30.48 -35.92
CA ASP A 138 -7.16 -31.35 -36.82
C ASP A 138 -5.66 -31.01 -36.81
N GLU A 139 -5.30 -29.72 -36.68
CA GLU A 139 -3.89 -29.30 -36.53
C GLU A 139 -3.27 -29.89 -35.25
N LEU A 140 -4.01 -29.78 -34.14
CA LEU A 140 -3.59 -30.29 -32.85
C LEU A 140 -3.45 -31.82 -32.86
N ALA A 141 -4.39 -32.52 -33.49
CA ALA A 141 -4.34 -33.97 -33.62
C ALA A 141 -3.12 -34.43 -34.43
N LEU A 142 -2.78 -33.75 -35.53
CA LEU A 142 -1.57 -34.06 -36.31
C LEU A 142 -0.28 -33.73 -35.53
N ASP A 143 -0.20 -32.57 -34.87
CA ASP A 143 0.96 -32.18 -34.06
C ASP A 143 1.22 -33.19 -32.91
N GLN A 144 0.15 -33.71 -32.29
CA GLN A 144 0.24 -34.77 -31.29
C GLN A 144 0.79 -36.07 -31.87
N ARG A 145 0.32 -36.51 -33.04
CA ARG A 145 0.84 -37.73 -33.72
C ARG A 145 2.32 -37.57 -34.10
N LEU A 146 2.69 -36.44 -34.70
CA LEU A 146 4.09 -36.14 -35.04
C LEU A 146 4.99 -36.04 -33.81
N SER A 147 4.46 -35.62 -32.66
CA SER A 147 5.21 -35.56 -31.39
C SER A 147 5.58 -36.94 -30.85
N ALA A 148 4.80 -37.98 -31.17
CA ALA A 148 5.06 -39.35 -30.75
C ALA A 148 6.18 -40.01 -31.57
N LEU A 149 6.44 -39.52 -32.79
CA LEU A 149 7.51 -40.01 -33.65
C LEU A 149 8.91 -39.59 -33.18
N SER A 150 9.91 -40.40 -33.51
CA SER A 150 11.32 -40.02 -33.46
C SER A 150 11.63 -38.85 -34.41
N ALA A 151 12.77 -38.19 -34.20
CA ALA A 151 13.18 -37.08 -35.07
C ALA A 151 13.44 -37.54 -36.51
N ALA A 152 14.01 -38.74 -36.68
CA ALA A 152 14.23 -39.34 -37.98
C ALA A 152 12.91 -39.72 -38.66
N ALA A 153 11.95 -40.29 -37.92
CA ALA A 153 10.64 -40.64 -38.45
C ALA A 153 9.80 -39.41 -38.84
N ARG A 154 9.84 -38.31 -38.09
CA ARG A 154 9.24 -37.03 -38.52
C ARG A 154 9.86 -36.51 -39.82
N ALA A 155 11.18 -36.63 -39.96
CA ALA A 155 11.86 -36.23 -41.19
C ALA A 155 11.47 -37.12 -42.37
N ALA A 156 11.36 -38.44 -42.16
CA ALA A 156 10.88 -39.38 -43.16
C ALA A 156 9.43 -39.04 -43.61
N HIS A 157 8.55 -38.81 -42.64
CA HIS A 157 7.17 -38.43 -42.87
C HIS A 157 7.04 -37.12 -43.66
N ALA A 158 7.81 -36.09 -43.31
CA ALA A 158 7.81 -34.81 -44.02
C ALA A 158 8.41 -34.92 -45.44
N LEU A 159 9.48 -35.71 -45.62
CA LEU A 159 10.09 -35.90 -46.94
C LEU A 159 9.18 -36.70 -47.90
N ARG A 160 8.41 -37.66 -47.38
CA ARG A 160 7.46 -38.44 -48.18
C ARG A 160 6.18 -37.65 -48.46
N GLY A 161 5.63 -37.00 -47.44
CA GLY A 161 4.33 -36.34 -47.50
C GLY A 161 4.32 -34.93 -48.08
N TRP A 162 5.29 -34.10 -47.69
CA TRP A 162 5.40 -32.71 -48.12
C TRP A 162 6.35 -32.53 -49.31
N GLU A 163 7.49 -33.21 -49.29
CA GLU A 163 8.43 -33.17 -50.42
C GLU A 163 8.09 -34.15 -51.53
N GLY A 164 7.13 -35.06 -51.32
CA GLY A 164 6.68 -36.03 -52.33
C GLY A 164 7.75 -37.02 -52.78
N LEU A 165 8.82 -37.21 -51.99
CA LEU A 165 9.94 -38.07 -52.39
C LEU A 165 9.57 -39.55 -52.30
N PRO A 166 9.98 -40.38 -53.29
CA PRO A 166 9.87 -41.82 -53.17
C PRO A 166 10.80 -42.33 -52.06
N ASP A 167 10.48 -43.49 -51.48
CA ASP A 167 11.21 -44.05 -50.34
C ASP A 167 12.71 -44.17 -50.57
N CYS A 168 13.15 -44.50 -51.79
CA CYS A 168 14.57 -44.52 -52.14
C CYS A 168 15.24 -43.14 -52.07
N GLY A 169 14.50 -42.06 -52.35
CA GLY A 169 14.93 -40.68 -52.18
C GLY A 169 14.99 -40.29 -50.70
N VAL A 170 13.97 -40.69 -49.92
CA VAL A 170 13.93 -40.42 -48.47
C VAL A 170 15.10 -41.09 -47.75
N ARG A 171 15.36 -42.39 -48.00
CA ARG A 171 16.50 -43.13 -47.43
C ARG A 171 17.83 -42.43 -47.71
N ARG A 172 18.04 -41.98 -48.95
CA ARG A 172 19.26 -41.26 -49.35
C ARG A 172 19.43 -39.94 -48.60
N VAL A 173 18.37 -39.14 -48.50
CA VAL A 173 18.42 -37.85 -47.77
C VAL A 173 18.66 -38.06 -46.28
N LEU A 174 18.00 -39.03 -45.64
CA LEU A 174 18.18 -39.32 -44.22
C LEU A 174 19.59 -39.87 -43.91
N ALA A 175 20.08 -40.79 -44.73
CA ALA A 175 21.45 -41.31 -44.62
C ALA A 175 22.47 -40.18 -44.78
N ALA A 176 22.32 -39.34 -45.81
CA ALA A 176 23.18 -38.18 -46.01
C ALA A 176 23.05 -37.13 -44.88
N ALA A 177 21.91 -37.06 -44.19
CA ALA A 177 21.72 -36.22 -43.01
C ALA A 177 22.35 -36.79 -41.73
N GLY A 178 22.87 -38.02 -41.76
CA GLY A 178 23.54 -38.69 -40.63
C GLY A 178 22.60 -39.51 -39.75
N VAL A 179 21.43 -39.93 -40.25
CA VAL A 179 20.54 -40.87 -39.55
C VAL A 179 21.13 -42.28 -39.63
N ALA A 180 21.27 -42.93 -38.47
CA ALA A 180 21.92 -44.25 -38.37
C ALA A 180 21.09 -45.39 -39.01
N ASP A 181 19.76 -45.34 -38.91
CA ASP A 181 18.85 -46.32 -39.50
C ASP A 181 17.68 -45.62 -40.20
N PRO A 182 17.83 -45.31 -41.52
CA PRO A 182 16.76 -44.71 -42.31
C PRO A 182 15.53 -45.61 -42.50
N ASP A 183 15.71 -46.94 -42.43
CA ASP A 183 14.66 -47.91 -42.71
C ASP A 183 13.71 -48.03 -41.52
N ALA A 184 14.26 -48.06 -40.30
CA ALA A 184 13.46 -47.95 -39.08
C ALA A 184 12.68 -46.63 -39.01
N ALA A 185 13.27 -45.52 -39.47
CA ALA A 185 12.59 -44.23 -39.52
C ALA A 185 11.39 -44.20 -40.49
N LEU A 186 11.49 -44.90 -41.63
CA LEU A 186 10.37 -45.06 -42.57
C LEU A 186 9.28 -45.95 -42.00
N ALA A 187 9.64 -47.09 -41.39
CA ALA A 187 8.69 -48.00 -40.76
C ALA A 187 7.93 -47.33 -39.59
N GLU A 188 8.61 -46.52 -38.79
CA GLU A 188 7.97 -45.75 -37.71
C GLU A 188 7.02 -44.67 -38.27
N ALA A 189 7.38 -44.03 -39.39
CA ALA A 189 6.54 -43.04 -40.06
C ALA A 189 5.25 -43.64 -40.66
N ASP A 190 5.23 -44.93 -41.01
CA ASP A 190 4.05 -45.65 -41.50
C ASP A 190 2.95 -45.83 -40.42
N GLY A 191 3.29 -45.63 -39.14
CA GLY A 191 2.36 -45.72 -38.02
C GLY A 191 1.32 -44.60 -37.92
N ILE A 192 1.37 -43.56 -38.78
CA ILE A 192 0.42 -42.43 -38.77
C ILE A 192 -0.76 -42.67 -39.72
N PRO A 193 -2.02 -42.71 -39.23
CA PRO A 193 -3.22 -42.79 -40.06
C PRO A 193 -3.51 -41.48 -40.83
N ASP A 194 -3.93 -41.59 -42.10
CA ASP A 194 -4.20 -40.48 -43.04
C ASP A 194 -3.04 -39.45 -43.13
N PRO A 195 -1.85 -39.89 -43.61
CA PRO A 195 -0.59 -39.26 -43.24
C PRO A 195 -0.34 -37.87 -43.86
N TYR A 196 -1.01 -37.50 -44.95
CA TYR A 196 -0.58 -36.32 -45.76
C TYR A 196 -1.65 -35.26 -45.99
N ARG A 197 -2.94 -35.55 -45.77
CA ARG A 197 -4.06 -34.65 -46.12
C ARG A 197 -3.98 -33.25 -45.50
N LEU A 198 -3.41 -33.15 -44.30
CA LEU A 198 -3.33 -31.91 -43.53
C LEU A 198 -2.01 -31.17 -43.72
N LEU A 199 -1.01 -31.77 -44.38
CA LEU A 199 0.30 -31.15 -44.58
C LEU A 199 0.25 -29.92 -45.50
N ASP A 200 -0.74 -29.85 -46.40
CA ASP A 200 -0.93 -28.70 -47.30
C ASP A 200 -1.78 -27.58 -46.67
N SER A 201 -2.47 -27.83 -45.56
CA SER A 201 -3.45 -26.90 -44.95
C SER A 201 -2.83 -25.56 -44.53
N SER A 202 -3.50 -24.43 -44.72
CA SER A 202 -2.97 -23.11 -44.32
C SER A 202 -2.74 -22.95 -42.81
N GLU A 203 -3.32 -23.84 -42.00
CA GLU A 203 -3.16 -23.90 -40.54
C GLU A 203 -1.74 -24.35 -40.12
N PHE A 204 -1.05 -25.10 -40.98
CA PHE A 204 0.32 -25.57 -40.77
C PHE A 204 1.37 -24.74 -41.55
N ASP A 205 1.00 -23.57 -42.08
CA ASP A 205 1.94 -22.72 -42.81
C ASP A 205 2.76 -21.85 -41.84
N PRO A 206 4.05 -22.15 -41.61
CA PRO A 206 4.91 -21.37 -40.72
C PRO A 206 5.18 -19.96 -41.24
N CYS A 207 4.91 -19.67 -42.52
CA CYS A 207 5.03 -18.34 -43.11
C CYS A 207 3.81 -17.46 -42.83
N SER A 208 2.68 -18.01 -42.36
CA SER A 208 1.46 -17.27 -42.04
C SER A 208 1.46 -16.79 -40.57
N LEU A 209 1.94 -15.56 -40.36
CA LEU A 209 2.24 -15.06 -39.01
C LEU A 209 1.43 -13.80 -38.64
N GLN A 210 0.94 -13.73 -37.41
CA GLN A 210 0.26 -12.56 -36.84
C GLN A 210 1.23 -11.76 -35.97
N ALA A 211 1.34 -10.44 -36.22
CA ALA A 211 2.05 -9.53 -35.33
C ALA A 211 1.11 -9.03 -34.23
N ARG A 212 1.49 -9.20 -32.96
CA ARG A 212 0.79 -8.67 -31.79
C ARG A 212 1.75 -7.83 -30.94
N PRO A 213 1.26 -6.83 -30.17
CA PRO A 213 2.12 -6.11 -29.25
C PRO A 213 2.71 -7.06 -28.19
N THR A 214 3.99 -6.86 -27.88
CA THR A 214 4.62 -7.49 -26.72
C THR A 214 3.95 -7.05 -25.41
N ASP A 215 3.88 -7.94 -24.42
CA ASP A 215 3.33 -7.67 -23.10
C ASP A 215 3.99 -6.42 -22.46
N LEU A 216 3.26 -5.30 -22.51
CA LEU A 216 3.74 -3.98 -22.10
C LEU A 216 4.02 -3.90 -20.58
N LEU A 217 3.35 -4.73 -19.78
CA LEU A 217 3.53 -4.79 -18.33
C LEU A 217 4.80 -5.53 -17.95
N ARG A 218 5.14 -6.60 -18.67
CA ARG A 218 6.38 -7.36 -18.48
C ARG A 218 7.61 -6.53 -18.85
N ARG A 219 7.51 -5.69 -19.88
CA ARG A 219 8.59 -4.78 -20.30
C ARG A 219 8.93 -3.73 -19.25
N ARG A 220 7.92 -3.19 -18.55
CA ARG A 220 8.12 -2.23 -17.45
C ARG A 220 8.84 -2.89 -16.26
N ARG A 221 8.50 -4.16 -15.96
CA ARG A 221 9.18 -4.95 -14.91
C ARG A 221 10.60 -5.37 -15.28
N HIS A 222 10.87 -5.75 -16.54
CA HIS A 222 12.21 -6.16 -16.95
C HIS A 222 13.18 -4.98 -17.11
N LEU A 223 12.70 -3.79 -17.51
CA LEU A 223 13.51 -2.57 -17.46
C LEU A 223 13.87 -2.18 -16.02
N GLN A 224 12.92 -2.31 -15.08
CA GLN A 224 13.21 -2.12 -13.66
C GLN A 224 14.22 -3.16 -13.13
N ALA A 225 14.09 -4.43 -13.53
CA ALA A 225 15.03 -5.48 -13.13
C ALA A 225 16.43 -5.33 -13.74
N ALA A 226 16.54 -4.85 -14.99
CA ALA A 226 17.82 -4.57 -15.63
C ALA A 226 18.53 -3.37 -14.99
N LEU A 227 17.79 -2.34 -14.59
CA LEU A 227 18.32 -1.21 -13.80
C LEU A 227 18.82 -1.68 -12.43
N VAL A 228 18.10 -2.59 -11.77
CA VAL A 228 18.52 -3.21 -10.50
C VAL A 228 19.74 -4.10 -10.69
N GLY A 229 19.82 -4.86 -11.79
CA GLY A 229 20.96 -5.73 -12.10
C GLY A 229 22.24 -4.96 -12.45
N ALA A 230 22.14 -3.88 -13.21
CA ALA A 230 23.27 -2.99 -13.50
C ALA A 230 23.74 -2.24 -12.24
N ALA A 231 22.80 -1.82 -11.38
CA ALA A 231 23.12 -1.26 -10.07
C ALA A 231 23.80 -2.29 -9.15
N ALA A 232 23.37 -3.56 -9.16
CA ALA A 232 23.97 -4.63 -8.36
C ALA A 232 25.40 -4.98 -8.82
N LEU A 233 25.65 -5.04 -10.15
CA LEU A 233 27.00 -5.30 -10.67
C LEU A 233 27.96 -4.12 -10.43
N ALA A 234 27.47 -2.87 -10.47
CA ALA A 234 28.26 -1.70 -10.08
C ALA A 234 28.56 -1.70 -8.57
N VAL A 235 27.62 -2.13 -7.73
CA VAL A 235 27.81 -2.28 -6.27
C VAL A 235 28.78 -3.42 -5.93
N CYS A 236 28.71 -4.57 -6.61
CA CYS A 236 29.66 -5.67 -6.42
C CYS A 236 31.06 -5.33 -6.92
N GLY A 237 31.19 -4.57 -8.01
CA GLY A 237 32.47 -4.05 -8.47
C GLY A 237 33.10 -3.04 -7.51
N ALA A 238 32.28 -2.19 -6.88
CA ALA A 238 32.73 -1.20 -5.90
C ALA A 238 33.09 -1.80 -4.52
N LEU A 239 32.43 -2.90 -4.12
CA LEU A 239 32.69 -3.60 -2.85
C LEU A 239 34.01 -4.40 -2.85
N LEU A 240 34.61 -4.67 -4.01
CA LEU A 240 35.87 -5.42 -4.14
C LEU A 240 37.12 -4.53 -4.21
N SER A 241 36.98 -3.20 -4.36
CA SER A 241 38.12 -2.30 -4.60
C SER A 241 38.41 -1.27 -3.51
N LEU A 242 37.74 -1.29 -2.35
CA LEU A 242 38.11 -0.40 -1.25
C LEU A 242 38.16 -1.10 0.11
N PRO A 243 39.29 -0.94 0.85
CA PRO A 243 39.46 -1.44 2.20
C PRO A 243 38.52 -0.69 3.15
N GLY A 244 38.13 -1.37 4.23
CA GLY A 244 37.15 -0.88 5.19
C GLY A 244 37.47 0.53 5.69
N ASP A 245 36.52 1.44 5.51
CA ASP A 245 35.92 2.29 6.55
C ASP A 245 35.08 3.39 5.90
N GLY A 246 33.84 3.56 6.38
CA GLY A 246 33.11 4.84 6.24
C GLY A 246 32.09 4.94 5.10
N TRP A 247 30.83 5.17 5.50
CA TRP A 247 29.72 5.58 4.65
C TRP A 247 29.95 7.00 4.09
N GLY A 248 30.01 7.18 2.76
CA GLY A 248 30.30 8.48 2.14
C GLY A 248 29.09 9.43 1.97
N ALA A 249 29.18 10.63 2.55
CA ALA A 249 28.44 11.88 2.28
C ALA A 249 28.76 12.37 0.83
N ASP A 250 27.84 12.52 -0.12
CA ASP A 250 27.10 13.76 -0.41
C ASP A 250 26.46 13.60 -1.80
N GLY A 251 25.14 13.80 -1.92
CA GLY A 251 24.45 13.78 -3.21
C GLY A 251 23.03 14.35 -3.10
N PRO A 252 22.56 15.15 -4.07
CA PRO A 252 21.35 15.98 -3.97
C PRO A 252 20.01 15.21 -3.94
N ALA A 253 20.06 13.88 -3.95
CA ALA A 253 18.89 13.00 -3.88
C ALA A 253 19.05 11.83 -2.87
N ALA A 254 19.93 11.95 -1.87
CA ALA A 254 19.94 11.02 -0.73
C ALA A 254 18.69 11.27 0.17
N PRO A 255 18.02 10.25 0.74
CA PRO A 255 16.94 10.48 1.71
C PRO A 255 17.50 11.25 2.92
N PRO A 256 17.06 12.50 3.17
CA PRO A 256 17.83 13.47 3.95
C PRO A 256 17.71 13.36 5.48
N TYR A 257 17.02 12.35 6.03
CA TYR A 257 16.96 12.18 7.50
C TYR A 257 18.14 11.37 8.07
N ALA A 258 18.80 10.51 7.29
CA ALA A 258 19.84 9.60 7.80
C ALA A 258 21.27 10.20 7.87
N ARG A 259 21.50 11.41 7.33
CA ARG A 259 22.82 12.08 7.31
C ARG A 259 22.84 13.43 8.02
N ASN A 260 21.71 13.93 8.49
CA ASN A 260 21.70 15.14 9.30
C ASN A 260 22.24 14.81 10.71
N PRO A 261 23.33 15.44 11.19
CA PRO A 261 23.89 15.18 12.52
C PRO A 261 22.87 15.36 13.64
N ALA A 262 21.92 16.29 13.50
CA ALA A 262 20.84 16.48 14.47
C ALA A 262 19.85 15.31 14.48
N ALA A 263 19.51 14.77 13.30
CA ALA A 263 18.66 13.60 13.19
C ALA A 263 19.35 12.32 13.70
N GLN A 264 20.66 12.17 13.46
CA GLN A 264 21.43 11.05 14.03
C GLN A 264 21.55 11.16 15.56
N ALA A 265 21.84 12.37 16.06
CA ALA A 265 21.86 12.64 17.50
C ALA A 265 20.49 12.38 18.16
N ALA A 266 19.39 12.61 17.43
CA ALA A 266 18.04 12.33 17.90
C ALA A 266 17.78 10.84 18.13
N LEU A 267 18.54 9.94 17.48
CA LEU A 267 18.43 8.48 17.63
C LEU A 267 19.39 7.89 18.65
N ASP A 268 20.24 8.72 19.27
CA ASP A 268 21.18 8.28 20.30
C ASP A 268 20.50 8.29 21.68
N PRO A 269 20.26 7.13 22.32
CA PRO A 269 19.66 7.06 23.65
C PRO A 269 20.52 7.74 24.73
N ALA A 270 21.83 7.94 24.51
CA ALA A 270 22.70 8.65 25.43
C ALA A 270 22.48 10.18 25.40
N ARG A 271 21.88 10.71 24.34
CA ARG A 271 21.59 12.14 24.17
C ARG A 271 20.17 12.54 24.59
N LEU A 272 19.35 11.59 25.03
CA LEU A 272 18.01 11.87 25.56
C LEU A 272 18.08 12.92 26.67
N THR A 273 17.24 13.94 26.57
CA THR A 273 17.13 14.97 27.60
C THR A 273 16.46 14.36 28.83
N ARG A 274 17.08 14.53 30.01
CA ARG A 274 16.53 14.10 31.30
C ARG A 274 16.39 15.31 32.20
N VAL A 275 15.15 15.62 32.54
CA VAL A 275 14.85 16.76 33.41
C VAL A 275 15.02 16.35 34.88
N PRO A 276 15.69 17.16 35.72
CA PRO A 276 15.78 16.90 37.16
C PRO A 276 14.41 16.79 37.83
N ALA A 277 14.28 15.89 38.82
CA ALA A 277 13.03 15.62 39.53
C ALA A 277 12.35 16.86 40.16
N THR A 278 13.14 17.89 40.49
CA THR A 278 12.68 19.11 41.14
C THR A 278 12.52 20.30 40.18
N ALA A 279 12.83 20.16 38.88
CA ALA A 279 12.84 21.28 37.93
C ALA A 279 11.48 22.00 37.82
N TRP A 280 10.38 21.25 37.92
CA TRP A 280 9.02 21.81 37.88
C TRP A 280 8.71 22.73 39.07
N ARG A 281 9.44 22.64 40.19
CA ARG A 281 9.19 23.45 41.39
C ARG A 281 9.61 24.90 41.23
N THR A 282 10.63 25.16 40.41
CA THR A 282 11.22 26.50 40.20
C THR A 282 11.00 27.04 38.79
N SER A 283 10.57 26.20 37.86
CA SER A 283 10.29 26.61 36.49
C SER A 283 9.06 27.52 36.39
N ALA A 284 9.16 28.56 35.56
CA ALA A 284 8.01 29.38 35.17
C ALA A 284 7.04 28.61 34.24
N ARG A 285 7.54 27.61 33.51
CA ARG A 285 6.71 26.71 32.68
C ARG A 285 6.22 25.52 33.50
N THR A 286 4.97 25.14 33.24
CA THR A 286 4.29 24.01 33.90
C THR A 286 3.68 23.10 32.85
N ASP A 287 4.54 22.48 32.04
CA ASP A 287 4.15 21.61 30.94
C ASP A 287 5.07 20.39 30.82
N PHE A 288 4.96 19.61 29.73
CA PHE A 288 5.79 18.41 29.53
C PHE A 288 7.30 18.67 29.56
N SER A 289 7.75 19.90 29.27
CA SER A 289 9.17 20.26 29.27
C SER A 289 9.82 20.20 30.67
N VAL A 290 9.03 20.10 31.74
CA VAL A 290 9.53 20.02 33.13
C VAL A 290 9.22 18.69 33.81
N TRP A 291 8.72 17.71 33.05
CA TRP A 291 8.46 16.36 33.55
C TRP A 291 9.76 15.57 33.69
N PRO A 292 10.08 15.03 34.88
CA PRO A 292 11.25 14.17 35.04
C PRO A 292 11.03 12.80 34.39
N ALA A 293 12.13 12.16 34.02
CA ALA A 293 12.11 10.77 33.57
C ALA A 293 11.77 9.84 34.74
N ARG A 294 10.76 8.98 34.57
CA ARG A 294 10.28 8.01 35.57
C ARG A 294 10.21 6.58 35.03
N GLY A 295 10.01 5.60 35.91
CA GLY A 295 9.91 4.18 35.57
C GLY A 295 11.25 3.42 35.60
N ALA A 296 11.17 2.14 35.96
CA ALA A 296 12.33 1.28 36.20
C ALA A 296 13.21 1.03 34.96
N LEU A 297 12.65 1.15 33.75
CA LEU A 297 13.38 0.94 32.49
C LEU A 297 13.95 2.25 31.91
N ALA A 298 13.89 3.36 32.65
CA ALA A 298 14.44 4.65 32.22
C ALA A 298 15.96 4.58 31.92
N GLY A 299 16.68 3.59 32.44
CA GLY A 299 18.09 3.35 32.15
C GLY A 299 18.37 2.36 31.00
N ASP A 300 17.35 1.67 30.48
CA ASP A 300 17.52 0.61 29.48
C ASP A 300 17.82 1.21 28.09
N ARG A 301 19.11 1.31 27.77
CA ARG A 301 19.58 1.86 26.49
C ARG A 301 19.13 1.04 25.28
N ALA A 302 18.88 -0.27 25.42
CA ALA A 302 18.46 -1.11 24.31
C ALA A 302 16.99 -0.81 23.95
N LEU A 303 16.12 -0.77 24.95
CA LEU A 303 14.72 -0.38 24.79
C LEU A 303 14.59 1.04 24.24
N LEU A 304 15.32 2.00 24.81
CA LEU A 304 15.29 3.40 24.37
C LEU A 304 15.76 3.56 22.92
N ARG A 305 16.79 2.81 22.50
CA ARG A 305 17.25 2.80 21.11
C ARG A 305 16.18 2.26 20.16
N ARG A 306 15.47 1.18 20.53
CA ARG A 306 14.36 0.64 19.74
C ARG A 306 13.22 1.66 19.62
N ALA A 307 12.81 2.28 20.73
CA ALA A 307 11.77 3.30 20.73
C ALA A 307 12.10 4.48 19.80
N LEU A 308 13.33 4.99 19.85
CA LEU A 308 13.81 6.07 18.96
C LEU A 308 13.86 5.63 17.49
N ALA A 309 14.35 4.42 17.22
CA ALA A 309 14.40 3.88 15.87
C ALA A 309 13.00 3.71 15.26
N VAL A 310 12.05 3.20 16.04
CA VAL A 310 10.65 3.03 15.64
C VAL A 310 9.97 4.38 15.43
N TRP A 311 10.19 5.36 16.31
CA TRP A 311 9.65 6.70 16.09
C TRP A 311 10.19 7.32 14.79
N ALA A 312 11.48 7.17 14.52
CA ALA A 312 12.06 7.70 13.29
C ALA A 312 11.56 7.02 12.03
N ARG A 313 11.44 5.69 12.06
CA ARG A 313 11.03 4.84 10.93
C ARG A 313 10.30 3.60 11.44
N PRO A 314 8.96 3.64 11.58
CA PRO A 314 8.17 2.48 11.98
C PRO A 314 8.33 1.36 10.95
N GLY A 315 8.67 0.15 11.39
CA GLY A 315 8.71 -1.03 10.52
C GLY A 315 7.32 -1.59 10.21
N GLU A 316 7.21 -2.50 9.24
CA GLU A 316 5.92 -3.08 8.81
C GLU A 316 5.14 -3.80 9.93
N GLY A 317 5.82 -4.27 10.98
CA GLY A 317 5.21 -4.90 12.15
C GLY A 317 4.75 -3.95 13.26
N VAL A 318 4.93 -2.64 13.11
CA VAL A 318 4.58 -1.62 14.10
C VAL A 318 3.23 -0.99 13.77
N LYS A 319 2.31 -0.99 14.74
CA LYS A 319 1.05 -0.24 14.64
C LYS A 319 1.32 1.22 14.97
N ALA A 320 1.46 2.06 13.95
CA ALA A 320 1.63 3.50 14.12
C ALA A 320 0.29 4.23 14.09
N SER A 321 0.03 5.09 15.07
CA SER A 321 -1.12 5.98 15.14
C SER A 321 -0.66 7.42 15.40
N ALA A 322 -1.42 8.39 14.92
CA ALA A 322 -1.16 9.80 15.16
C ALA A 322 -2.47 10.55 15.36
N THR A 323 -2.57 11.31 16.45
CA THR A 323 -3.68 12.24 16.69
C THR A 323 -3.81 13.20 15.50
N PRO A 324 -5.01 13.54 15.01
CA PRO A 324 -5.19 14.40 13.84
C PRO A 324 -4.40 15.72 13.90
N GLY A 325 -3.64 16.00 12.84
CA GLY A 325 -2.78 17.21 12.76
C GLY A 325 -1.43 17.08 13.47
N THR A 326 -1.05 15.89 13.93
CA THR A 326 0.28 15.57 14.45
C THR A 326 1.18 15.06 13.32
N PRO A 327 2.35 15.65 13.06
CA PRO A 327 3.28 15.10 12.09
C PRO A 327 3.83 13.74 12.52
N SER A 328 4.07 12.86 11.55
CA SER A 328 4.48 11.47 11.76
C SER A 328 5.98 11.21 11.59
N GLY A 329 6.76 12.20 11.14
CA GLY A 329 8.20 12.04 10.93
C GLY A 329 8.99 11.80 12.23
N GLY A 330 10.27 11.43 12.14
CA GLY A 330 11.13 11.27 13.32
C GLY A 330 11.32 12.56 14.13
N PRO A 331 11.85 12.47 15.36
CA PRO A 331 12.10 13.65 16.21
C PRO A 331 13.09 14.62 15.55
N ALA A 332 12.90 15.93 15.75
CA ALA A 332 13.77 16.95 15.14
C ALA A 332 15.17 17.04 15.78
N GLY A 333 15.30 16.56 17.03
CA GLY A 333 16.52 16.52 17.83
C GLY A 333 16.34 15.53 18.99
N PRO A 334 17.33 15.39 19.89
CA PRO A 334 17.25 14.46 21.01
C PRO A 334 16.02 14.75 21.90
N PRO A 335 15.02 13.84 21.94
CA PRO A 335 13.83 14.10 22.71
C PRO A 335 14.10 13.95 24.21
N GLN A 336 13.20 14.52 25.02
CA GLN A 336 13.15 14.33 26.45
C GLN A 336 12.50 12.99 26.79
N LEU A 337 13.10 12.26 27.73
CA LEU A 337 12.49 11.05 28.29
C LEU A 337 11.55 11.43 29.43
N LEU A 338 10.27 11.02 29.31
CA LEU A 338 9.26 11.22 30.35
C LEU A 338 9.05 9.95 31.17
N TYR A 339 9.06 8.79 30.51
CA TYR A 339 8.83 7.51 31.18
C TYR A 339 9.42 6.34 30.40
N ALA A 340 9.95 5.35 31.11
CA ALA A 340 10.13 4.00 30.57
C ALA A 340 9.94 2.93 31.66
N GLY A 341 9.02 2.00 31.45
CA GLY A 341 8.68 0.97 32.43
C GLY A 341 7.76 -0.11 31.87
N THR A 342 7.49 -1.14 32.68
CA THR A 342 6.53 -2.20 32.33
C THR A 342 5.14 -1.85 32.84
N VAL A 343 4.15 -1.87 31.95
CA VAL A 343 2.73 -1.61 32.25
C VAL A 343 1.89 -2.64 31.49
N ASP A 344 1.05 -3.40 32.17
CA ASP A 344 0.15 -4.41 31.56
C ASP A 344 0.86 -5.40 30.61
N ALA A 345 1.95 -5.99 31.06
CA ALA A 345 2.79 -6.92 30.27
C ALA A 345 3.38 -6.30 28.98
N ALA A 346 3.46 -4.97 28.90
CA ALA A 346 4.14 -4.24 27.84
C ALA A 346 5.23 -3.33 28.40
N ARG A 347 6.37 -3.25 27.70
CA ARG A 347 7.39 -2.22 27.95
C ARG A 347 6.96 -0.95 27.22
N VAL A 348 6.74 0.12 27.97
CA VAL A 348 6.25 1.40 27.47
C VAL A 348 7.32 2.47 27.63
N VAL A 349 7.54 3.28 26.59
CA VAL A 349 8.42 4.45 26.60
C VAL A 349 7.62 5.68 26.16
N VAL A 350 7.70 6.77 26.92
CA VAL A 350 7.10 8.06 26.56
C VAL A 350 8.20 9.09 26.38
N LEU A 351 8.23 9.71 25.20
CA LEU A 351 9.19 10.72 24.80
C LEU A 351 8.48 12.02 24.41
N TYR A 352 9.17 13.15 24.57
CA TYR A 352 8.67 14.48 24.21
C TYR A 352 9.73 15.23 23.40
N ASP A 353 9.41 15.72 22.20
CA ASP A 353 10.36 16.45 21.34
C ASP A 353 10.25 17.98 21.43
N GLY A 354 9.47 18.50 22.38
CA GLY A 354 9.18 19.93 22.50
C GLY A 354 7.89 20.37 21.81
N TRP A 355 7.26 19.50 21.02
CA TRP A 355 6.03 19.79 20.28
C TRP A 355 4.99 18.68 20.36
N ARG A 356 5.42 17.42 20.41
CA ARG A 356 4.57 16.23 20.46
C ARG A 356 5.13 15.18 21.40
N LEU A 357 4.24 14.36 21.90
CA LEU A 357 4.54 13.13 22.61
C LEU A 357 4.62 11.95 21.64
N ALA A 358 5.53 11.03 21.93
CA ALA A 358 5.58 9.71 21.31
C ALA A 358 5.51 8.65 22.41
N ARG A 359 4.51 7.76 22.32
CA ARG A 359 4.41 6.56 23.14
C ARG A 359 4.80 5.35 22.31
N TYR A 360 5.89 4.71 22.67
CA TYR A 360 6.27 3.41 22.14
C TYR A 360 5.84 2.33 23.14
N ALA A 361 5.27 1.23 22.66
CA ALA A 361 4.95 0.08 23.48
C ALA A 361 5.29 -1.21 22.74
N GLU A 362 6.02 -2.12 23.37
CA GLU A 362 6.27 -3.48 22.88
C GLU A 362 5.82 -4.51 23.92
N PRO A 363 5.37 -5.71 23.52
CA PRO A 363 5.14 -6.79 24.47
C PRO A 363 6.39 -7.09 25.30
N GLU A 364 6.21 -7.55 26.54
CA GLU A 364 7.34 -7.98 27.36
C GLU A 364 8.06 -9.20 26.76
N GLU A 365 7.29 -10.10 26.14
CA GLU A 365 7.78 -11.26 25.40
C GLU A 365 7.60 -11.07 23.88
N GLY A 366 8.73 -10.94 23.17
CA GLY A 366 8.76 -10.76 21.71
C GLY A 366 8.47 -9.32 21.24
N GLU A 367 8.87 -9.01 20.00
CA GLU A 367 8.75 -7.65 19.43
C GLU A 367 7.55 -7.50 18.47
N ARG A 368 6.82 -8.59 18.19
CA ARG A 368 5.65 -8.57 17.30
C ARG A 368 4.46 -7.91 17.99
N GLY A 369 3.89 -6.89 17.35
CA GLY A 369 2.76 -6.15 17.90
C GLY A 369 3.14 -4.85 18.61
N ALA A 370 4.37 -4.38 18.45
CA ALA A 370 4.76 -3.06 18.93
C ALA A 370 3.87 -1.95 18.35
N ALA A 371 3.63 -0.91 19.14
CA ALA A 371 2.83 0.25 18.78
C ALA A 371 3.61 1.55 18.97
N LEU A 372 3.32 2.51 18.10
CA LEU A 372 3.81 3.89 18.19
C LEU A 372 2.61 4.82 18.11
N ASP A 373 2.34 5.55 19.18
CA ASP A 373 1.29 6.56 19.21
C ASP A 373 1.92 7.96 19.29
N LEU A 374 1.53 8.85 18.37
CA LEU A 374 2.01 10.23 18.32
C LEU A 374 0.89 11.19 18.66
N ALA A 375 1.11 12.11 19.60
CA ALA A 375 0.14 13.16 19.92
C ALA A 375 0.79 14.52 20.04
N ARG A 376 0.23 15.46 19.29
CA ARG A 376 0.51 16.88 19.39
C ARG A 376 0.11 17.42 20.76
N VAL A 377 0.99 18.21 21.38
CA VAL A 377 0.78 18.81 22.72
C VAL A 377 1.29 20.25 22.81
N ASP A 378 1.35 20.95 21.68
CA ASP A 378 1.83 22.32 21.64
C ASP A 378 0.88 23.28 22.36
N GLY A 379 1.48 24.23 23.08
CA GLY A 379 0.73 25.13 23.95
C GLY A 379 0.07 24.44 25.13
N ALA A 380 0.42 23.18 25.45
CA ALA A 380 -0.03 22.56 26.69
C ALA A 380 0.47 23.37 27.89
N GLY A 381 -0.45 23.99 28.62
CA GLY A 381 -0.18 24.53 29.96
C GLY A 381 -0.37 23.46 31.04
N ARG A 382 -0.35 23.89 32.30
CA ARG A 382 -0.52 23.02 33.49
C ARG A 382 -1.65 22.00 33.36
N ALA A 383 -2.83 22.45 32.95
CA ALA A 383 -3.99 21.58 32.82
C ALA A 383 -3.90 20.59 31.63
N GLY A 384 -3.37 21.04 30.48
CA GLY A 384 -3.20 20.20 29.29
C GLY A 384 -2.04 19.19 29.42
N ALA A 385 -1.07 19.48 30.28
CA ALA A 385 0.06 18.61 30.59
C ALA A 385 -0.10 17.93 31.96
N SER A 386 -1.30 17.48 32.31
CA SER A 386 -1.60 16.85 33.60
C SER A 386 -1.50 15.30 33.58
N ALA A 387 -1.74 14.66 32.43
CA ALA A 387 -1.66 13.21 32.29
C ALA A 387 -1.35 12.75 30.85
N VAL A 388 -0.78 11.55 30.73
CA VAL A 388 -0.53 10.85 29.45
C VAL A 388 -0.93 9.39 29.62
N VAL A 389 -1.59 8.80 28.63
CA VAL A 389 -1.98 7.39 28.69
C VAL A 389 -0.74 6.51 28.53
N LEU A 390 -0.55 5.57 29.45
CA LEU A 390 0.52 4.57 29.35
C LEU A 390 0.02 3.27 28.72
N SER A 391 -1.21 2.86 29.03
CA SER A 391 -1.77 1.59 28.56
C SER A 391 -3.28 1.66 28.44
N ARG A 392 -3.81 0.91 27.47
CA ARG A 392 -5.22 0.52 27.37
C ARG A 392 -5.27 -0.98 27.13
N SER A 393 -5.74 -1.72 28.13
CA SER A 393 -5.77 -3.19 28.14
C SER A 393 -7.03 -3.67 28.86
N ASP A 394 -7.73 -4.67 28.30
CA ASP A 394 -8.93 -5.27 28.90
C ASP A 394 -10.01 -4.26 29.37
N GLY A 395 -10.17 -3.16 28.62
CA GLY A 395 -11.10 -2.08 28.93
C GLY A 395 -10.64 -1.12 30.04
N ASN A 396 -9.48 -1.37 30.65
CA ASN A 396 -8.86 -0.48 31.62
C ASN A 396 -7.89 0.50 30.95
N VAL A 397 -7.69 1.64 31.60
CA VAL A 397 -6.69 2.64 31.23
C VAL A 397 -5.79 2.95 32.43
N ARG A 398 -4.51 3.21 32.16
CA ARG A 398 -3.55 3.75 33.13
C ARG A 398 -2.88 4.99 32.58
N PHE A 399 -2.61 5.94 33.48
CA PHE A 399 -2.00 7.22 33.13
C PHE A 399 -0.68 7.42 33.86
N LEU A 400 0.25 8.10 33.19
CA LEU A 400 1.34 8.81 33.82
C LEU A 400 0.87 10.23 34.12
N VAL A 401 0.92 10.64 35.39
CA VAL A 401 0.48 11.98 35.81
C VAL A 401 1.65 12.94 36.00
N ALA A 402 1.36 14.23 35.91
CA ALA A 402 2.36 15.28 36.08
C ALA A 402 3.02 15.26 37.46
N PRO A 403 4.28 15.71 37.61
CA PRO A 403 5.02 15.62 38.87
C PRO A 403 4.48 16.52 40.00
N TRP A 404 3.57 17.44 39.70
CA TRP A 404 2.89 18.28 40.69
C TRP A 404 1.54 17.72 41.17
N VAL A 405 1.06 16.63 40.55
CA VAL A 405 -0.17 15.95 40.97
C VAL A 405 0.09 15.24 42.30
N ARG A 406 -0.86 15.37 43.23
CA ARG A 406 -0.78 14.79 44.57
C ARG A 406 -1.71 13.60 44.73
N GLU A 407 -2.89 13.69 44.15
CA GLU A 407 -3.94 12.68 44.27
C GLU A 407 -4.55 12.42 42.90
N ALA A 408 -5.00 11.18 42.68
CA ALA A 408 -5.74 10.76 41.52
C ALA A 408 -6.96 9.95 41.94
N GLY A 409 -8.08 10.16 41.26
CA GLY A 409 -9.32 9.44 41.52
C GLY A 409 -10.07 9.14 40.23
N GLU A 410 -10.92 8.12 40.29
CA GLU A 410 -11.91 7.83 39.26
C GLU A 410 -13.25 8.43 39.66
N ARG A 411 -13.85 9.20 38.76
CA ARG A 411 -15.18 9.78 38.97
C ARG A 411 -16.14 9.41 37.85
N ASP A 412 -17.28 8.84 38.21
CA ASP A 412 -18.40 8.66 37.28
C ASP A 412 -19.18 9.97 37.11
N LEU A 413 -19.09 10.57 35.92
CA LEU A 413 -19.82 11.79 35.58
C LEU A 413 -21.34 11.57 35.58
N ARG A 414 -21.83 10.34 35.40
CA ARG A 414 -23.27 10.00 35.46
C ARG A 414 -23.82 9.98 36.88
N ALA A 415 -22.96 9.90 37.89
CA ALA A 415 -23.33 9.85 39.29
C ALA A 415 -22.72 11.06 40.05
N PRO A 416 -23.20 12.29 39.80
CA PRO A 416 -22.56 13.52 40.27
C PRO A 416 -22.54 13.69 41.80
N GLY A 417 -23.33 12.93 42.54
CA GLY A 417 -23.33 12.90 44.01
C GLY A 417 -22.36 11.90 44.63
N SER A 418 -21.73 11.04 43.83
CA SER A 418 -20.79 10.03 44.31
C SER A 418 -19.42 10.65 44.56
N ALA A 419 -18.76 10.21 45.63
CA ALA A 419 -17.35 10.53 45.87
C ALA A 419 -16.47 9.90 44.77
N PRO A 420 -15.31 10.50 44.46
CA PRO A 420 -14.34 9.87 43.56
C PRO A 420 -13.76 8.63 44.26
N ARG A 421 -13.45 7.60 43.49
CA ARG A 421 -12.75 6.42 43.98
C ARG A 421 -11.25 6.66 43.85
N ASP A 422 -10.52 6.62 44.96
CA ASP A 422 -9.08 6.85 44.96
C ASP A 422 -8.34 5.85 44.05
N LEU A 423 -7.41 6.37 43.25
CA LEU A 423 -6.50 5.59 42.42
C LEU A 423 -5.11 5.65 43.04
N ALA A 424 -4.52 4.49 43.31
CA ALA A 424 -3.13 4.41 43.76
C ALA A 424 -2.19 5.13 42.78
N LEU A 425 -1.19 5.83 43.32
CA LEU A 425 -0.15 6.49 42.55
C LEU A 425 1.21 5.88 42.89
N GLU A 426 1.80 5.16 41.93
CA GLU A 426 3.11 4.53 42.07
C GLU A 426 4.07 5.13 41.05
N ASP A 427 5.10 5.86 41.52
CA ASP A 427 6.03 6.63 40.65
C ASP A 427 5.30 7.49 39.58
N GLY A 428 4.18 8.09 39.97
CA GLY A 428 3.34 8.90 39.07
C GLY A 428 2.50 8.11 38.06
N VAL A 429 2.40 6.79 38.20
CA VAL A 429 1.49 5.94 37.43
C VAL A 429 0.22 5.68 38.22
N THR A 430 -0.95 5.86 37.60
CA THR A 430 -2.24 5.57 38.24
C THR A 430 -2.53 4.08 38.28
N GLY A 431 -3.27 3.65 39.31
CA GLY A 431 -4.02 2.40 39.27
C GLY A 431 -4.97 2.34 38.06
N PRO A 432 -5.32 1.13 37.59
CA PRO A 432 -6.24 0.96 36.47
C PRO A 432 -7.68 1.36 36.84
N PHE A 433 -8.40 1.89 35.86
CA PHE A 433 -9.85 1.95 35.92
C PHE A 433 -10.46 1.82 34.52
N VAL A 434 -11.75 1.48 34.49
CA VAL A 434 -12.51 1.34 33.24
C VAL A 434 -12.91 2.73 32.76
N SER A 435 -12.39 3.16 31.61
CA SER A 435 -12.82 4.44 31.04
C SER A 435 -14.22 4.34 30.41
N GLY A 436 -14.87 5.48 30.17
CA GLY A 436 -16.17 5.54 29.48
C GLY A 436 -16.16 5.06 28.00
N GLN A 437 -15.10 4.40 27.54
CA GLN A 437 -15.00 3.89 26.18
C GLN A 437 -15.76 2.57 26.00
N GLY A 438 -16.61 2.50 24.98
CA GLY A 438 -17.12 1.23 24.44
C GLY A 438 -18.27 0.52 25.17
N ARG A 439 -18.94 1.13 26.17
CA ARG A 439 -20.11 0.51 26.81
C ARG A 439 -21.42 1.09 26.28
N GLU A 440 -22.16 0.29 25.52
CA GLU A 440 -23.56 0.55 25.19
C GLU A 440 -24.47 -0.47 25.89
N PRO A 441 -25.58 -0.04 26.53
CA PRO A 441 -25.97 1.36 26.74
C PRO A 441 -25.02 2.10 27.69
N CYS A 442 -24.89 3.41 27.52
CA CYS A 442 -24.06 4.24 28.40
C CYS A 442 -24.71 4.37 29.79
N THR A 443 -24.23 3.56 30.73
CA THR A 443 -24.69 3.54 32.13
C THR A 443 -23.81 4.38 33.05
N ALA A 444 -22.51 4.50 32.73
CA ALA A 444 -21.50 5.25 33.47
C ALA A 444 -20.53 5.90 32.49
N TRP A 445 -19.90 7.01 32.91
CA TRP A 445 -18.80 7.63 32.19
C TRP A 445 -17.72 8.05 33.18
N ASN A 446 -16.70 7.20 33.31
CA ASN A 446 -15.62 7.42 34.27
C ASN A 446 -14.56 8.36 33.70
N ALA A 447 -14.29 9.43 34.42
CA ALA A 447 -13.24 10.41 34.18
C ALA A 447 -12.14 10.30 35.26
N LEU A 448 -10.93 10.69 34.88
CA LEU A 448 -9.79 10.82 35.79
C LEU A 448 -9.87 12.18 36.50
N GLU A 449 -10.04 12.17 37.81
CA GLU A 449 -9.88 13.34 38.67
C GLU A 449 -8.44 13.45 39.14
N LEU A 450 -7.81 14.61 38.95
CA LEU A 450 -6.47 14.88 39.44
C LEU A 450 -6.48 16.11 40.33
N THR A 451 -5.86 16.01 41.50
CA THR A 451 -5.71 17.12 42.43
C THR A 451 -4.24 17.53 42.51
N ASP A 452 -3.99 18.83 42.33
CA ASP A 452 -2.68 19.44 42.53
C ASP A 452 -2.78 20.68 43.44
N GLY A 453 -1.69 21.43 43.58
CA GLY A 453 -1.66 22.64 44.43
C GLY A 453 -2.57 23.79 43.98
N THR A 454 -3.25 23.68 42.83
CA THR A 454 -4.18 24.69 42.30
C THR A 454 -5.65 24.24 42.35
N GLY A 455 -5.92 22.97 42.67
CA GLY A 455 -7.27 22.42 42.78
C GLY A 455 -7.44 21.08 42.06
N ALA A 456 -8.69 20.60 42.05
CA ALA A 456 -9.09 19.39 41.34
C ALA A 456 -9.52 19.70 39.90
N ARG A 457 -9.22 18.79 38.98
CA ARG A 457 -9.68 18.86 37.58
C ARG A 457 -10.06 17.49 37.06
N LEU A 458 -11.01 17.46 36.13
CA LEU A 458 -11.45 16.23 35.46
C LEU A 458 -10.86 16.14 34.06
N LEU A 459 -10.32 14.97 33.76
CA LEU A 459 -9.78 14.58 32.46
C LEU A 459 -10.55 13.36 31.96
N THR A 460 -11.00 13.40 30.71
CA THR A 460 -11.71 12.27 30.10
C THR A 460 -10.87 11.58 29.04
N ASP A 461 -10.91 10.25 29.03
CA ASP A 461 -10.33 9.45 27.97
C ASP A 461 -11.24 9.44 26.73
N LEU A 462 -10.77 10.03 25.64
CA LEU A 462 -11.46 10.09 24.34
C LEU A 462 -10.77 9.24 23.26
N GLY A 463 -9.88 8.33 23.65
CA GLY A 463 -9.15 7.44 22.73
C GLY A 463 -7.85 8.01 22.18
N GLU A 464 -7.39 9.13 22.72
CA GLU A 464 -6.15 9.81 22.31
C GLU A 464 -5.04 9.60 23.35
N LEU A 465 -3.77 9.84 23.00
CA LEU A 465 -2.66 9.66 23.95
C LEU A 465 -2.75 10.60 25.17
N VAL A 466 -3.29 11.81 24.97
CA VAL A 466 -3.52 12.79 26.04
C VAL A 466 -5.02 12.92 26.28
N PRO A 467 -5.51 12.78 27.53
CA PRO A 467 -6.92 12.92 27.84
C PRO A 467 -7.38 14.39 27.73
N ALA A 468 -8.67 14.59 27.46
CA ALA A 468 -9.24 15.93 27.32
C ALA A 468 -9.67 16.50 28.67
N ARG A 469 -9.33 17.76 28.95
CA ARG A 469 -9.80 18.49 30.13
C ARG A 469 -11.29 18.78 30.03
N LEU A 470 -12.05 18.52 31.09
CA LEU A 470 -13.45 18.92 31.19
C LEU A 470 -13.57 20.24 31.95
N THR A 471 -14.36 21.16 31.41
CA THR A 471 -14.67 22.46 32.04
C THR A 471 -16.16 22.76 32.00
N THR A 472 -16.59 23.73 32.80
CA THR A 472 -17.94 24.30 32.74
C THR A 472 -17.89 25.82 32.75
N GLY A 473 -18.89 26.46 32.14
CA GLY A 473 -19.06 27.91 32.19
C GLY A 473 -19.02 28.57 30.81
N ARG A 474 -19.16 29.90 30.80
CA ARG A 474 -19.18 30.70 29.57
C ARG A 474 -17.85 30.54 28.82
N PRO A 475 -17.85 30.43 27.47
CA PRO A 475 -16.61 30.40 26.70
C PRO A 475 -15.74 31.63 27.01
N GLY A 476 -14.45 31.40 27.32
CA GLY A 476 -13.50 32.44 27.78
C GLY A 476 -13.40 32.57 29.31
N GLU A 477 -14.41 32.13 30.05
CA GLU A 477 -14.49 32.17 31.52
C GLU A 477 -14.74 30.77 32.09
N ALA A 478 -14.33 29.74 31.35
CA ALA A 478 -14.58 28.35 31.72
C ALA A 478 -13.68 27.91 32.88
N GLU A 479 -14.27 27.24 33.86
CA GLU A 479 -13.59 26.76 35.07
C GLU A 479 -13.47 25.23 35.06
N ASP A 480 -12.52 24.71 35.83
CA ASP A 480 -12.43 23.26 36.07
C ASP A 480 -13.72 22.73 36.71
N VAL A 481 -14.11 21.52 36.30
CA VAL A 481 -15.28 20.84 36.88
C VAL A 481 -14.97 20.50 38.34
N SER A 482 -15.39 21.40 39.22
CA SER A 482 -15.20 21.29 40.66
C SER A 482 -16.53 21.56 41.38
N GLY A 483 -16.78 20.81 42.45
CA GLY A 483 -18.00 20.93 43.24
C GLY A 483 -19.27 20.40 42.57
N ALA A 484 -20.34 20.35 43.37
CA ALA A 484 -21.55 19.64 43.00
C ALA A 484 -22.35 20.29 41.85
N LYS A 485 -22.22 21.61 41.64
CA LYS A 485 -22.91 22.32 40.55
C LYS A 485 -22.36 21.89 39.18
N ALA A 486 -21.05 21.98 38.99
CA ALA A 486 -20.40 21.62 37.73
C ALA A 486 -20.60 20.14 37.38
N LEU A 487 -20.56 19.25 38.39
CA LEU A 487 -20.85 17.83 38.21
C LEU A 487 -22.29 17.58 37.78
N ARG A 488 -23.27 18.26 38.39
CA ARG A 488 -24.69 18.16 37.97
C ARG A 488 -24.90 18.68 36.55
N THR A 489 -24.20 19.74 36.14
CA THR A 489 -24.24 20.23 34.77
C THR A 489 -23.76 19.17 33.78
N TRP A 490 -22.69 18.41 34.08
CA TRP A 490 -22.19 17.38 33.18
C TRP A 490 -23.03 16.10 33.13
N ALA A 491 -23.72 15.74 34.21
CA ALA A 491 -24.34 14.42 34.35
C ALA A 491 -25.32 14.03 33.22
N PRO A 492 -26.24 14.89 32.75
CA PRO A 492 -27.15 14.56 31.65
C PRO A 492 -26.44 14.34 30.30
N TYR A 493 -25.24 14.91 30.14
CA TYR A 493 -24.51 15.00 28.87
C TYR A 493 -23.22 14.18 28.86
N ALA A 494 -22.86 13.50 29.95
CA ALA A 494 -21.62 12.72 30.05
C ALA A 494 -21.46 11.71 28.89
N CYS A 495 -22.54 11.04 28.50
CA CYS A 495 -22.52 10.07 27.39
C CYS A 495 -22.35 10.72 26.01
N SER A 496 -22.66 12.02 25.84
CA SER A 496 -22.47 12.72 24.57
C SER A 496 -20.99 13.02 24.27
N LEU A 497 -20.10 12.87 25.27
CA LEU A 497 -18.65 12.86 25.08
C LEU A 497 -18.18 11.79 24.07
N ALA A 498 -18.98 10.74 23.82
CA ALA A 498 -18.70 9.78 22.76
C ALA A 498 -18.57 10.43 21.37
N ALA A 499 -19.29 11.53 21.11
CA ALA A 499 -19.20 12.29 19.86
C ALA A 499 -17.86 13.05 19.71
N MET A 500 -17.08 13.17 20.79
CA MET A 500 -15.80 13.89 20.81
C MET A 500 -14.58 12.96 20.65
N ARG A 501 -14.80 11.66 20.46
CA ARG A 501 -13.72 10.66 20.36
C ARG A 501 -12.84 10.86 19.13
N SER A 502 -11.57 10.49 19.30
CA SER A 502 -10.57 10.32 18.24
C SER A 502 -10.43 11.52 17.29
N ALA A 503 -10.57 12.74 17.82
CA ALA A 503 -10.51 13.98 17.05
C ALA A 503 -9.38 14.93 17.51
N GLY A 504 -8.46 14.45 18.34
CA GLY A 504 -7.39 15.28 18.91
C GLY A 504 -7.89 16.39 19.82
N VAL A 505 -8.97 16.11 20.57
CA VAL A 505 -9.59 17.04 21.52
C VAL A 505 -8.68 17.24 22.73
N ARG A 506 -8.31 18.49 23.00
CA ARG A 506 -7.52 18.90 24.17
C ARG A 506 -8.38 19.26 25.38
N GLY A 507 -9.63 19.66 25.14
CA GLY A 507 -10.57 19.99 26.20
C GLY A 507 -12.00 20.08 25.68
N VAL A 508 -12.95 19.85 26.58
CA VAL A 508 -14.38 19.94 26.31
C VAL A 508 -15.03 20.84 27.36
N ASN A 509 -15.67 21.92 26.91
CA ASN A 509 -16.42 22.81 27.76
C ASN A 509 -17.93 22.50 27.69
N ALA A 510 -18.61 22.49 28.83
CA ALA A 510 -20.07 22.43 28.92
C ALA A 510 -20.63 23.76 29.45
N TRP A 511 -21.41 24.44 28.62
CA TRP A 511 -21.97 25.75 28.92
C TRP A 511 -23.50 25.75 28.84
N ALA A 512 -24.15 25.79 30.01
CA ALA A 512 -25.58 26.05 30.09
C ALA A 512 -25.84 27.52 29.71
N TYR A 513 -26.40 27.75 28.51
CA TYR A 513 -26.53 29.09 27.94
C TYR A 513 -27.95 29.65 28.04
N ALA A 514 -28.95 28.81 28.29
CA ALA A 514 -30.32 29.25 28.51
C ALA A 514 -31.14 28.24 29.34
N GLU A 515 -32.14 28.75 30.05
CA GLU A 515 -33.21 27.95 30.66
C GLU A 515 -34.55 28.39 30.07
N GLN A 516 -35.30 27.47 29.47
CA GLN A 516 -36.55 27.77 28.79
C GLN A 516 -37.76 27.21 29.54
N PRO A 517 -38.73 28.07 29.94
CA PRO A 517 -40.03 27.59 30.41
C PRO A 517 -40.74 26.78 29.33
N LEU A 518 -41.26 25.60 29.70
CA LEU A 518 -41.95 24.73 28.76
C LEU A 518 -43.45 25.08 28.65
N PRO A 519 -44.02 25.09 27.43
CA PRO A 519 -45.45 25.29 27.24
C PRO A 519 -46.30 24.30 28.05
N GLY A 520 -47.44 24.75 28.57
CA GLY A 520 -48.36 23.91 29.33
C GLY A 520 -48.01 23.71 30.80
N GLY A 521 -46.97 24.38 31.31
CA GLY A 521 -46.56 24.26 32.72
C GLY A 521 -45.68 23.03 33.00
N ASP A 522 -45.11 22.42 31.96
CA ASP A 522 -44.29 21.19 32.04
C ASP A 522 -42.87 21.42 32.62
N GLY A 523 -42.67 22.49 33.38
CA GLY A 523 -41.40 22.85 34.03
C GLY A 523 -40.47 23.72 33.17
N ARG A 524 -39.16 23.65 33.43
CA ARG A 524 -38.11 24.41 32.73
C ARG A 524 -37.08 23.47 32.14
N ALA A 525 -36.79 23.61 30.85
CA ALA A 525 -35.72 22.87 30.20
C ALA A 525 -34.41 23.67 30.22
N GLU A 526 -33.29 22.97 30.27
CA GLU A 526 -31.96 23.53 30.14
C GLU A 526 -31.46 23.38 28.70
N TRP A 527 -30.83 24.43 28.18
CA TRP A 527 -30.07 24.41 26.95
C TRP A 527 -28.59 24.49 27.25
N LEU A 528 -27.85 23.51 26.75
CA LEU A 528 -26.42 23.39 27.00
C LEU A 528 -25.66 23.28 25.68
N CYS A 529 -24.57 24.01 25.56
CA CYS A 529 -23.62 23.85 24.48
C CYS A 529 -22.37 23.12 24.97
N THR A 530 -22.02 22.02 24.31
CA THR A 530 -20.76 21.32 24.53
C THR A 530 -19.82 21.59 23.37
N ARG A 531 -18.62 22.11 23.65
CA ARG A 531 -17.61 22.38 22.64
C ARG A 531 -16.31 21.66 22.94
N GLY A 532 -15.92 20.77 22.04
CA GLY A 532 -14.61 20.11 22.04
C GLY A 532 -13.60 20.92 21.24
N GLU A 533 -12.59 21.46 21.91
CA GLU A 533 -11.44 22.14 21.31
C GLU A 533 -10.33 21.15 21.03
N THR A 534 -9.61 21.31 19.93
CA THR A 534 -8.52 20.41 19.54
C THR A 534 -7.14 21.04 19.72
N TRP A 535 -6.09 20.20 19.71
CA TRP A 535 -4.70 20.66 19.72
C TRP A 535 -4.32 21.46 18.47
N ARG A 536 -4.88 21.12 17.30
CA ARG A 536 -4.55 21.78 16.02
C ARG A 536 -5.29 23.12 15.81
N GLY A 537 -6.23 23.47 16.69
CA GLY A 537 -7.07 24.69 16.58
C GLY A 537 -8.23 24.62 15.57
N ALA A 538 -8.24 23.61 14.70
CA ALA A 538 -9.34 23.25 13.80
C ALA A 538 -9.87 21.84 14.14
N GLY A 539 -10.98 21.41 13.58
CA GLY A 539 -11.75 20.24 13.98
C GLY A 539 -12.56 20.42 15.25
N ALA A 540 -12.91 21.65 15.63
CA ALA A 540 -13.74 21.87 16.82
C ALA A 540 -15.13 21.26 16.61
N ARG A 541 -15.63 20.53 17.60
CA ARG A 541 -16.96 19.90 17.54
C ARG A 541 -17.89 20.57 18.55
N VAL A 542 -19.10 20.90 18.10
CA VAL A 542 -20.10 21.61 18.90
C VAL A 542 -21.38 20.79 18.93
N LEU A 543 -21.94 20.60 20.13
CA LEU A 543 -23.25 20.02 20.34
C LEU A 543 -24.12 21.02 21.10
N ALA A 544 -25.23 21.45 20.50
CA ALA A 544 -26.29 22.10 21.25
C ALA A 544 -27.26 21.01 21.72
N GLN A 545 -27.51 20.98 23.02
CA GLN A 545 -28.24 19.92 23.70
C GLN A 545 -29.38 20.53 24.52
N PHE A 546 -30.48 19.79 24.58
CA PHE A 546 -31.70 20.16 25.27
C PHE A 546 -32.02 19.11 26.34
N HIS A 547 -32.18 19.54 27.59
CA HIS A 547 -32.53 18.68 28.71
C HIS A 547 -33.86 19.12 29.30
N SER A 548 -34.90 18.30 29.09
CA SER A 548 -36.21 18.54 29.70
C SER A 548 -36.27 18.00 31.14
N PRO A 549 -37.13 18.56 32.00
CA PRO A 549 -37.39 18.04 33.34
C PRO A 549 -37.66 16.53 33.33
N GLY A 550 -37.02 15.80 34.25
CA GLY A 550 -37.19 14.36 34.40
C GLY A 550 -36.53 13.50 33.32
N ALA A 551 -35.96 14.08 32.26
CA ALA A 551 -35.22 13.31 31.26
C ALA A 551 -33.91 12.77 31.84
N ARG A 552 -33.58 11.51 31.52
CA ARG A 552 -32.35 10.86 31.97
C ARG A 552 -31.09 11.39 31.28
N TYR A 553 -31.24 11.84 30.04
CA TYR A 553 -30.17 12.29 29.15
C TYR A 553 -30.56 13.61 28.48
N GLY A 554 -29.58 14.45 28.19
CA GLY A 554 -29.77 15.56 27.26
C GLY A 554 -29.92 15.05 25.82
N ALA A 555 -30.89 15.58 25.09
CA ALA A 555 -31.07 15.29 23.68
C ALA A 555 -30.19 16.22 22.84
N VAL A 556 -29.47 15.69 21.85
CA VAL A 556 -28.71 16.52 20.91
C VAL A 556 -29.70 17.20 19.96
N ALA A 557 -29.88 18.51 20.11
CA ALA A 557 -30.75 19.33 19.27
C ALA A 557 -30.06 19.70 17.95
N ALA A 558 -28.77 20.00 18.01
CA ALA A 558 -27.94 20.28 16.84
C ALA A 558 -26.48 19.88 17.09
N ARG A 559 -25.75 19.64 16.01
CA ARG A 559 -24.31 19.38 15.99
C ARG A 559 -23.68 20.20 14.90
N ALA A 560 -22.44 20.62 15.09
CA ALA A 560 -21.66 21.29 14.04
C ALA A 560 -20.18 20.96 14.23
N GLU A 561 -19.42 21.01 13.13
CA GLU A 561 -17.97 20.89 13.15
C GLU A 561 -17.35 22.13 12.50
N ASP A 562 -16.19 22.55 12.99
CA ASP A 562 -15.42 23.68 12.45
C ASP A 562 -16.15 25.02 12.40
N VAL A 563 -17.13 25.20 13.29
CA VAL A 563 -17.84 26.47 13.50
C VAL A 563 -17.30 27.22 14.73
N PRO A 564 -17.41 28.56 14.78
CA PRO A 564 -16.92 29.34 15.91
C PRO A 564 -17.87 29.35 17.12
N ALA A 565 -19.11 28.87 16.95
CA ALA A 565 -20.16 28.88 17.97
C ALA A 565 -19.73 28.22 19.29
N CYS A 566 -20.20 28.79 20.41
CA CYS A 566 -19.82 28.39 21.78
C CYS A 566 -18.30 28.45 22.04
N GLY A 567 -17.54 29.15 21.21
CA GLY A 567 -16.11 29.36 21.36
C GLY A 567 -15.81 30.67 22.06
N GLU A 568 -14.61 30.80 22.63
CA GLU A 568 -14.18 32.02 23.32
C GLU A 568 -14.30 33.28 22.44
N ARG A 569 -14.01 33.15 21.13
CA ARG A 569 -14.10 34.26 20.17
C ARG A 569 -15.52 34.59 19.71
N ARG A 570 -16.43 33.60 19.75
CA ARG A 570 -17.84 33.74 19.32
C ARG A 570 -18.69 32.84 20.22
N PRO A 571 -19.06 33.33 21.42
CA PRO A 571 -19.88 32.56 22.33
C PRO A 571 -21.30 32.36 21.79
N ASP A 572 -21.75 33.17 20.83
CA ASP A 572 -23.13 33.12 20.30
C ASP A 572 -23.53 31.73 19.80
N VAL A 573 -24.69 31.26 20.25
CA VAL A 573 -25.31 30.00 19.79
C VAL A 573 -26.82 30.13 19.78
N LEU A 574 -27.45 29.50 18.79
CA LEU A 574 -28.89 29.34 18.67
C LEU A 574 -29.18 27.91 18.23
N ALA A 575 -30.09 27.23 18.91
CA ALA A 575 -30.51 25.89 18.54
C ALA A 575 -32.01 25.70 18.80
N GLY A 576 -32.60 24.69 18.17
CA GLY A 576 -33.99 24.33 18.37
C GLY A 576 -34.25 22.84 18.29
N VAL A 577 -35.32 22.40 18.94
CA VAL A 577 -35.74 21.01 19.06
C VAL A 577 -37.25 20.91 18.89
N LEU A 578 -37.71 19.82 18.30
CA LEU A 578 -39.11 19.43 18.40
C LEU A 578 -39.33 18.68 19.72
N TRP A 579 -40.20 19.23 20.55
CA TRP A 579 -40.54 18.67 21.85
C TRP A 579 -42.05 18.42 21.94
N LYS A 580 -42.42 17.34 22.63
CA LYS A 580 -43.81 16.96 22.86
C LYS A 580 -44.17 17.22 24.31
N SER A 581 -45.20 18.01 24.55
CA SER A 581 -45.72 18.28 25.90
C SER A 581 -46.32 17.04 26.54
N ALA A 582 -46.49 17.06 27.86
CA ALA A 582 -47.18 16.01 28.61
C ALA A 582 -48.62 15.84 28.12
N GLY A 583 -49.28 16.95 27.74
CA GLY A 583 -50.60 16.97 27.11
C GLY A 583 -50.65 16.46 25.66
N GLY A 584 -49.51 16.09 25.07
CA GLY A 584 -49.42 15.43 23.78
C GLY A 584 -49.22 16.35 22.57
N THR A 585 -49.13 17.66 22.78
CA THR A 585 -48.98 18.69 21.74
C THR A 585 -47.50 18.87 21.37
N TRP A 586 -47.20 18.97 20.08
CA TRP A 586 -45.84 19.23 19.60
C TRP A 586 -45.54 20.73 19.53
N TYR A 587 -44.32 21.07 19.90
CA TYR A 587 -43.78 22.42 19.84
C TYR A 587 -42.39 22.42 19.22
N LEU A 588 -42.10 23.44 18.41
CA LEU A 588 -40.74 23.89 18.17
C LEU A 588 -40.34 24.77 19.36
N LEU A 589 -39.32 24.33 20.07
CA LEU A 589 -38.63 25.13 21.07
C LEU A 589 -37.29 25.56 20.48
N ALA A 590 -36.93 26.83 20.62
CA ALA A 590 -35.60 27.32 20.29
C ALA A 590 -35.10 28.29 21.36
N ALA A 591 -33.80 28.26 21.60
CA ALA A 591 -33.15 29.18 22.52
C ALA A 591 -31.78 29.63 21.99
N GLY A 592 -31.54 30.93 22.11
CA GLY A 592 -30.26 31.58 21.93
C GLY A 592 -29.54 31.87 23.25
N SER A 593 -28.23 32.05 23.19
CA SER A 593 -27.41 32.57 24.30
C SER A 593 -27.80 33.99 24.73
N ASP A 594 -27.26 34.45 25.87
CA ASP A 594 -27.61 35.75 26.48
C ASP A 594 -27.63 36.95 25.51
N GLY A 595 -26.69 37.03 24.56
CA GLY A 595 -26.60 38.13 23.59
C GLY A 595 -27.61 38.09 22.43
N VAL A 596 -28.52 37.11 22.38
CA VAL A 596 -29.58 37.03 21.37
C VAL A 596 -30.80 37.80 21.85
N THR A 597 -31.33 38.71 21.05
CA THR A 597 -32.46 39.60 21.41
C THR A 597 -33.78 39.23 20.74
N SER A 598 -33.73 38.47 19.65
CA SER A 598 -34.93 37.93 19.01
C SER A 598 -34.61 36.62 18.28
N VAL A 599 -35.63 35.77 18.16
CA VAL A 599 -35.54 34.48 17.45
C VAL A 599 -36.71 34.37 16.47
N GLU A 600 -36.38 33.94 15.25
CA GLU A 600 -37.31 33.70 14.17
C GLU A 600 -37.12 32.28 13.64
N ALA A 601 -38.25 31.60 13.42
CA ALA A 601 -38.36 30.33 12.74
C ALA A 601 -39.06 30.53 11.40
N THR A 602 -38.50 29.97 10.34
CA THR A 602 -39.08 29.98 8.99
C THR A 602 -39.07 28.58 8.38
N GLY A 603 -39.74 28.40 7.23
CA GLY A 603 -39.81 27.12 6.52
C GLY A 603 -41.04 26.31 6.91
N GLY A 604 -40.86 25.07 7.38
CA GLY A 604 -41.98 24.19 7.75
C GLY A 604 -42.70 24.59 9.05
N ILE A 605 -42.18 25.57 9.77
CA ILE A 605 -42.77 26.16 10.98
C ILE A 605 -42.43 27.64 10.95
N GLU A 606 -43.45 28.50 11.06
CA GLU A 606 -43.27 29.94 11.09
C GLU A 606 -43.57 30.49 12.47
N GLY A 607 -42.69 31.35 12.98
CA GLY A 607 -42.93 32.05 14.23
C GLY A 607 -41.78 32.99 14.60
N ARG A 608 -42.10 34.00 15.41
CA ARG A 608 -41.12 35.00 15.84
C ARG A 608 -41.36 35.35 17.31
N ALA A 609 -40.26 35.53 18.05
CA ALA A 609 -40.26 36.04 19.40
C ALA A 609 -39.27 37.21 19.51
N ARG A 610 -39.67 38.28 20.22
CA ARG A 610 -38.79 39.39 20.61
C ARG A 610 -38.10 39.06 21.94
N ASP A 611 -37.54 37.87 21.99
CA ASP A 611 -36.80 37.31 23.12
C ASP A 611 -35.80 36.29 22.55
N ARG A 612 -34.83 35.87 23.36
CA ARG A 612 -33.87 34.81 23.02
C ARG A 612 -34.49 33.41 22.98
N MET A 613 -35.78 33.28 23.31
CA MET A 613 -36.49 32.01 23.36
C MET A 613 -37.73 32.07 22.47
N LEU A 614 -37.98 30.97 21.77
CA LEU A 614 -39.13 30.79 20.89
C LEU A 614 -39.84 29.48 21.25
N SER A 615 -41.17 29.54 21.36
CA SER A 615 -42.03 28.37 21.53
C SER A 615 -43.21 28.48 20.57
N VAL A 616 -43.28 27.62 19.57
CA VAL A 616 -44.32 27.65 18.53
C VAL A 616 -44.92 26.27 18.40
N ARG A 617 -46.26 26.18 18.29
CA ARG A 617 -46.92 24.88 18.03
C ARG A 617 -46.44 24.33 16.69
N ALA A 618 -46.18 23.03 16.65
CA ALA A 618 -45.64 22.36 15.49
C ALA A 618 -46.36 21.03 15.26
N GLU A 619 -46.16 20.44 14.08
CA GLU A 619 -46.51 19.06 13.81
C GLU A 619 -45.32 18.13 14.06
N LYS A 620 -45.60 16.86 14.31
CA LYS A 620 -44.55 15.84 14.48
C LYS A 620 -43.69 15.77 13.22
N GLY A 621 -42.38 15.96 13.38
CA GLY A 621 -41.40 15.83 12.29
C GLY A 621 -41.24 17.09 11.42
N ALA A 622 -41.94 18.18 11.71
CA ALA A 622 -41.74 19.46 11.05
C ALA A 622 -40.29 19.98 11.25
N ARG A 623 -39.78 20.74 10.27
CA ARG A 623 -38.43 21.31 10.31
C ARG A 623 -38.50 22.82 10.11
N ALA A 624 -37.64 23.54 10.81
CA ALA A 624 -37.58 24.99 10.73
C ALA A 624 -36.15 25.48 10.53
N ASP A 625 -36.02 26.57 9.79
CA ASP A 625 -34.81 27.38 9.76
C ASP A 625 -34.85 28.41 10.89
N LEU A 626 -33.77 28.49 11.67
CA LEU A 626 -33.68 29.40 12.80
C LEU A 626 -32.73 30.55 12.48
N LYS A 627 -33.16 31.76 12.81
CA LYS A 627 -32.36 32.98 12.75
C LYS A 627 -32.58 33.77 14.04
N GLY A 628 -31.50 34.22 14.64
CA GLY A 628 -31.52 35.14 15.77
C GLY A 628 -30.86 36.47 15.41
N THR A 629 -31.29 37.52 16.10
CA THR A 629 -30.61 38.83 16.07
C THR A 629 -29.86 39.02 17.38
N LEU A 630 -28.63 39.52 17.31
CA LEU A 630 -27.77 39.81 18.45
C LEU A 630 -28.01 41.24 18.96
N GLU A 631 -27.54 41.55 20.17
CA GLU A 631 -27.61 42.89 20.76
C GLU A 631 -26.93 43.97 19.91
N ASP A 632 -25.86 43.61 19.19
CA ASP A 632 -25.13 44.50 18.28
C ASP A 632 -25.80 44.66 16.89
N GLY A 633 -26.96 44.04 16.68
CA GLY A 633 -27.67 44.00 15.40
C GLY A 633 -27.16 42.94 14.43
N GLY A 634 -26.11 42.18 14.80
CA GLY A 634 -25.63 41.03 14.06
C GLY A 634 -26.66 39.90 13.99
N ALA A 635 -26.44 38.95 13.09
CA ALA A 635 -27.29 37.76 12.97
C ALA A 635 -26.55 36.50 13.42
N VAL A 636 -27.29 35.58 14.05
CA VAL A 636 -26.84 34.22 14.38
C VAL A 636 -27.80 33.21 13.75
N GLY A 637 -27.26 32.24 13.01
CA GLY A 637 -28.05 31.14 12.47
C GLY A 637 -28.24 30.03 13.50
N GLY A 638 -29.29 29.21 13.34
CA GLY A 638 -29.40 27.95 14.06
C GLY A 638 -28.19 27.04 13.77
N LEU A 639 -27.63 26.42 14.81
CA LEU A 639 -26.52 25.48 14.72
C LEU A 639 -26.88 24.28 13.82
N ARG A 640 -25.98 23.85 12.92
CA ARG A 640 -26.21 22.78 11.93
C ARG A 640 -24.97 21.98 11.56
#